data_AF-A0AAI8CHG8-F1
#
_entry.id   AF-A0AAI8CHG8-F1
#
_cell.length_a   1.000
_cell.length_b   1.000
_cell.length_c   1.000
_cell.angle_alpha   90.00
_cell.angle_beta   90.00
_cell.angle_gamma   90.00
#
_symmetry.space_group_name_H-M   'P 1'
#
loop_
_entity.id
_entity.type
_entity.pdbx_description
1 polymer ?
#
loop_
_entity_poly.entity_id
_entity_poly.type
_entity_poly.pdbx_seq_one_letter_code
_entity_poly.pdbx_strand_id
1 'polypeptide(L)'
;MGFFDIFFKKKQAVTNLKNSKQTQDVQLNKENTFVSTVDHLKHKIIRSLTNEQRERIHKSTILLQAGQLYMHYWTDHLVCKNPNDPEWQNKVMFFWKAEEPFPKKSLPPIFETFKTKHFLFVGDTSKISLQIGQAIPWFGMPGLGQKHSCEMNGQKITIPELNKIGLVEYIEPVELKDDNLDILSDKDNYFFLIDERITPFQNGNFLLNGIPIPIDVAYSIGGIHIIKKIELEESKSK
;
A
#
# COMPACT_ATOMS: atom_id res chain seq x y z
N MET A 1 55.34 40.84 35.34
CA MET A 1 53.93 41.26 35.53
C MET A 1 53.07 40.20 34.88
N GLY A 2 52.28 39.36 35.54
CA GLY A 2 51.87 39.30 36.93
C GLY A 2 50.42 38.78 36.96
N PHE A 3 50.23 37.60 37.58
CA PHE A 3 49.05 37.13 38.32
C PHE A 3 47.68 37.04 37.57
N PHE A 4 46.80 36.03 37.73
CA PHE A 4 46.47 35.14 38.85
C PHE A 4 45.80 33.83 38.36
N ASP A 5 46.25 32.70 38.91
CA ASP A 5 45.42 31.52 39.19
C ASP A 5 44.32 31.89 40.19
N ILE A 6 43.10 31.34 40.07
CA ILE A 6 42.31 30.86 41.23
C ILE A 6 41.39 29.68 40.80
N PHE A 7 41.70 28.50 41.35
CA PHE A 7 40.87 27.33 41.58
C PHE A 7 39.53 27.65 42.31
N PHE A 8 38.44 26.91 42.07
CA PHE A 8 37.73 26.16 43.15
C PHE A 8 36.54 25.28 42.65
N LYS A 9 36.68 23.98 42.95
CA LYS A 9 35.70 22.94 43.39
C LYS A 9 34.27 22.86 42.81
N LYS A 10 34.03 21.71 42.18
CA LYS A 10 32.92 20.73 42.37
C LYS A 10 31.52 21.27 42.75
N LYS A 11 30.57 21.06 41.83
CA LYS A 11 29.30 20.40 42.16
C LYS A 11 28.95 19.38 41.07
N GLN A 12 28.68 18.16 41.50
CA GLN A 12 28.21 17.07 40.66
C GLN A 12 26.86 17.45 40.03
N ALA A 13 26.72 17.21 38.73
CA ALA A 13 25.44 16.86 38.14
C ALA A 13 25.71 15.73 37.13
N VAL A 14 25.54 14.50 37.62
CA VAL A 14 25.35 13.34 36.77
C VAL A 14 24.00 13.54 36.10
N THR A 15 23.99 13.87 34.81
CA THR A 15 22.76 13.77 34.01
C THR A 15 22.93 12.59 33.08
N ASN A 16 22.40 11.47 33.54
CA ASN A 16 22.21 10.25 32.77
C ASN A 16 21.57 10.59 31.41
N LEU A 17 22.25 10.22 30.33
CA LEU A 17 21.57 9.89 29.08
C LEU A 17 20.63 8.72 29.35
N LYS A 18 19.35 9.01 29.58
CA LYS A 18 18.28 8.04 29.36
C LYS A 18 17.53 8.47 28.11
N ASN A 19 17.70 7.66 27.07
CA ASN A 19 16.80 7.56 25.93
C ASN A 19 15.34 7.54 26.42
N SER A 20 14.61 8.65 26.25
CA SER A 20 13.16 8.62 26.23
C SER A 20 12.72 8.73 24.76
N LYS A 21 12.33 7.59 24.19
CA LYS A 21 11.38 7.60 23.08
C LYS A 21 10.09 8.22 23.64
N GLN A 22 9.88 9.51 23.39
CA GLN A 22 8.59 10.14 23.62
C GLN A 22 7.62 9.60 22.56
N THR A 23 6.88 8.56 22.91
CA THR A 23 5.61 8.26 22.26
C THR A 23 4.65 9.36 22.72
N GLN A 24 4.42 10.38 21.89
CA GLN A 24 3.45 11.43 22.20
C GLN A 24 2.03 10.84 22.10
N ASP A 25 1.17 11.19 23.06
CA ASP A 25 -0.13 10.54 23.30
C ASP A 25 -1.07 10.61 22.10
N VAL A 26 -1.33 9.46 21.48
CA VAL A 26 -2.46 9.23 20.58
C VAL A 26 -3.68 8.92 21.46
N GLN A 27 -4.65 9.82 21.52
CA GLN A 27 -5.87 9.60 22.30
C GLN A 27 -6.96 8.97 21.44
N LEU A 28 -7.43 7.78 21.85
CA LEU A 28 -8.65 7.14 21.34
C LEU A 28 -9.85 7.66 22.14
N ASN A 29 -10.85 8.23 21.48
CA ASN A 29 -12.06 8.71 22.14
C ASN A 29 -13.00 7.56 22.56
N LYS A 30 -13.83 7.81 23.59
CA LYS A 30 -14.74 6.86 24.28
C LYS A 30 -15.73 6.07 23.41
N GLU A 31 -15.80 6.33 22.11
CA GLU A 31 -16.63 5.59 21.15
C GLU A 31 -15.82 4.88 20.06
N ASN A 32 -14.47 4.86 20.13
CA ASN A 32 -13.55 4.22 19.18
C ASN A 32 -13.79 4.59 17.69
N THR A 33 -14.40 5.74 17.42
CA THR A 33 -14.76 6.18 16.05
C THR A 33 -13.69 7.03 15.39
N PHE A 34 -12.81 7.68 16.16
CA PHE A 34 -11.78 8.56 15.64
C PHE A 34 -10.46 8.46 16.40
N VAL A 35 -9.37 8.69 15.67
CA VAL A 35 -8.03 8.95 16.20
C VAL A 35 -7.76 10.44 16.08
N SER A 36 -7.38 11.09 17.18
CA SER A 36 -6.94 12.49 17.17
C SER A 36 -5.44 12.58 17.44
N THR A 37 -4.75 13.33 16.58
CA THR A 37 -3.37 13.77 16.83
C THR A 37 -3.36 15.08 17.64
N VAL A 38 -2.17 15.51 18.11
CA VAL A 38 -1.97 16.72 18.93
C VAL A 38 -2.59 17.98 18.30
N ASP A 39 -2.69 18.04 16.97
CA ASP A 39 -3.30 19.13 16.21
C ASP A 39 -4.84 19.03 16.06
N HIS A 40 -5.51 18.17 16.84
CA HIS A 40 -6.96 17.94 16.82
C HIS A 40 -7.56 17.45 15.48
N LEU A 41 -6.74 17.09 14.50
CA LEU A 41 -7.18 16.47 13.26
C LEU A 41 -7.70 15.05 13.55
N LYS A 42 -8.98 14.83 13.23
CA LYS A 42 -9.68 13.55 13.47
C LYS A 42 -9.60 12.66 12.24
N HIS A 43 -8.99 11.49 12.39
CA HIS A 43 -9.04 10.43 11.40
C HIS A 43 -10.08 9.40 11.78
N LYS A 44 -10.98 9.05 10.85
CA LYS A 44 -12.03 8.07 11.09
C LYS A 44 -11.41 6.68 11.21
N ILE A 45 -11.78 5.97 12.28
CA ILE A 45 -11.51 4.54 12.39
C ILE A 45 -12.47 3.82 11.44
N ILE A 46 -11.92 3.12 10.46
CA ILE A 46 -12.68 2.38 9.46
C ILE A 46 -12.71 0.87 9.75
N ARG A 47 -11.82 0.39 10.63
CA ARG A 47 -11.78 -1.00 11.12
C ARG A 47 -11.73 -0.99 12.63
N SER A 48 -12.77 -1.50 13.27
CA SER A 48 -12.80 -1.68 14.72
C SER A 48 -12.05 -2.95 15.10
N LEU A 49 -11.10 -2.85 16.01
CA LEU A 49 -10.27 -3.99 16.44
C LEU A 49 -10.61 -4.44 17.85
N THR A 50 -10.71 -5.77 18.03
CA THR A 50 -10.73 -6.40 19.35
C THR A 50 -9.37 -6.25 20.04
N ASN A 51 -9.32 -6.43 21.37
CA ASN A 51 -8.05 -6.37 22.10
C ASN A 51 -7.07 -7.44 21.62
N GLU A 52 -7.58 -8.65 21.31
CA GLU A 52 -6.77 -9.73 20.77
C GLU A 52 -6.20 -9.37 19.39
N GLN A 53 -7.02 -8.83 18.48
CA GLN A 53 -6.54 -8.40 17.16
C GLN A 53 -5.43 -7.34 17.26
N ARG A 54 -5.57 -6.35 18.15
CA ARG A 54 -4.51 -5.34 18.38
C ARG A 54 -3.22 -5.99 18.86
N GLU A 55 -3.31 -6.87 19.86
CA GLU A 55 -2.15 -7.57 20.39
C GLU A 55 -1.46 -8.43 19.31
N ARG A 56 -2.25 -9.13 18.50
CA ARG A 56 -1.75 -9.96 17.40
C ARG A 56 -1.10 -9.13 16.30
N ILE A 57 -1.66 -7.98 15.93
CA ILE A 57 -1.04 -7.07 14.96
C ILE A 57 0.32 -6.59 15.48
N HIS A 58 0.42 -6.23 16.77
CA HIS A 58 1.70 -5.82 17.37
C HIS A 58 2.76 -6.92 17.39
N LYS A 59 2.34 -8.18 17.56
CA LYS A 59 3.23 -9.36 17.56
C LYS A 59 3.40 -9.98 16.17
N SER A 60 2.78 -9.39 15.15
CA SER A 60 2.80 -9.91 13.79
C SER A 60 4.22 -10.04 13.28
N THR A 61 4.45 -11.08 12.47
CA THR A 61 5.77 -11.37 11.91
C THR A 61 5.80 -11.29 10.39
N ILE A 62 4.65 -11.05 9.75
CA ILE A 62 4.58 -10.77 8.31
C ILE A 62 5.30 -9.47 7.98
N LEU A 63 5.81 -9.37 6.75
CA LEU A 63 6.64 -8.26 6.33
C LEU A 63 5.81 -6.99 6.09
N LEU A 64 6.45 -5.84 6.28
CA LEU A 64 5.92 -4.54 5.88
C LEU A 64 6.51 -4.16 4.52
N GLN A 65 5.66 -3.82 3.55
CA GLN A 65 6.05 -3.38 2.22
C GLN A 65 5.41 -2.04 1.89
N ALA A 66 6.24 -1.11 1.40
CA ALA A 66 5.76 0.08 0.70
C ALA A 66 5.67 -0.25 -0.80
N GLY A 67 4.59 0.20 -1.45
CA GLY A 67 4.41 -0.03 -2.88
C GLY A 67 3.13 0.60 -3.42
N GLN A 68 3.16 1.01 -4.68
CA GLN A 68 1.95 1.48 -5.36
C GLN A 68 1.12 0.27 -5.79
N LEU A 69 -0.12 0.22 -5.31
CA LEU A 69 -1.09 -0.77 -5.76
C LEU A 69 -1.62 -0.41 -7.15
N TYR A 70 -1.53 -1.34 -8.08
CA TYR A 70 -2.08 -1.21 -9.43
C TYR A 70 -3.24 -2.19 -9.65
N MET A 71 -4.06 -1.88 -10.64
CA MET A 71 -5.19 -2.70 -11.06
C MET A 71 -5.27 -2.80 -12.58
N HIS A 72 -5.71 -3.95 -13.08
CA HIS A 72 -6.17 -4.10 -14.46
C HIS A 72 -7.49 -4.90 -14.50
N TYR A 73 -8.23 -4.79 -15.60
CA TYR A 73 -9.50 -5.50 -15.76
C TYR A 73 -9.25 -6.95 -16.19
N TRP A 74 -10.15 -7.85 -15.81
CA TRP A 74 -9.98 -9.28 -16.01
C TRP A 74 -11.26 -9.96 -16.47
N THR A 75 -11.10 -10.99 -17.28
CA THR A 75 -12.15 -11.91 -17.71
C THR A 75 -11.58 -13.31 -17.78
N ASP A 76 -12.37 -14.34 -17.48
CA ASP A 76 -11.87 -15.73 -17.38
C ASP A 76 -11.42 -16.30 -18.75
N HIS A 77 -11.82 -15.68 -19.86
CA HIS A 77 -11.48 -16.08 -21.23
C HIS A 77 -10.72 -14.99 -21.99
N LEU A 78 -9.46 -14.75 -21.59
CA LEU A 78 -8.57 -13.81 -22.27
C LEU A 78 -7.91 -14.44 -23.49
N VAL A 79 -8.68 -14.58 -24.57
CA VAL A 79 -8.14 -15.00 -25.87
C VAL A 79 -7.74 -13.76 -26.66
N CYS A 80 -6.45 -13.61 -26.96
CA CYS A 80 -5.97 -12.57 -27.87
C CYS A 80 -6.27 -12.97 -29.31
N LYS A 81 -7.35 -12.42 -29.88
CA LYS A 81 -7.66 -12.58 -31.31
C LYS A 81 -6.96 -11.52 -32.16
N ASN A 82 -6.78 -10.33 -31.60
CA ASN A 82 -6.12 -9.19 -32.24
C ASN A 82 -5.36 -8.39 -31.16
N PRO A 83 -4.02 -8.33 -31.21
CA PRO A 83 -3.22 -7.57 -30.24
C PRO A 83 -3.49 -6.06 -30.22
N ASN A 84 -4.10 -5.53 -31.28
CA ASN A 84 -4.47 -4.12 -31.41
C ASN A 84 -5.93 -3.84 -31.03
N ASP A 85 -6.68 -4.85 -30.55
CA ASP A 85 -8.04 -4.64 -30.05
C ASP A 85 -8.02 -3.79 -28.77
N PRO A 86 -8.63 -2.59 -28.77
CA PRO A 86 -8.62 -1.72 -27.60
C PRO A 86 -9.29 -2.36 -26.37
N GLU A 87 -10.32 -3.18 -26.56
CA GLU A 87 -10.99 -3.83 -25.43
C GLU A 87 -10.06 -4.82 -24.74
N TRP A 88 -9.42 -5.71 -25.51
CA TRP A 88 -8.42 -6.64 -25.01
C TRP A 88 -7.22 -5.93 -24.37
N GLN A 89 -6.67 -4.88 -25.00
CA GLN A 89 -5.57 -4.11 -24.43
C GLN A 89 -5.93 -3.49 -23.07
N ASN A 90 -7.14 -2.95 -22.91
CA ASN A 90 -7.61 -2.39 -21.62
C ASN A 90 -7.81 -3.46 -20.54
N LYS A 91 -7.90 -4.74 -20.91
CA LYS A 91 -7.92 -5.84 -19.95
C LYS A 91 -6.52 -6.24 -19.53
N VAL A 92 -5.57 -6.43 -20.45
CA VAL A 92 -4.28 -7.09 -20.08
C VAL A 92 -3.03 -6.23 -20.20
N MET A 93 -3.04 -5.18 -21.01
CA MET A 93 -1.87 -4.31 -21.22
C MET A 93 -1.95 -3.03 -20.40
N PHE A 94 -3.10 -2.37 -20.44
CA PHE A 94 -3.29 -1.12 -19.74
C PHE A 94 -3.75 -1.36 -18.31
N PHE A 95 -3.17 -0.57 -17.40
CA PHE A 95 -3.47 -0.65 -15.99
C PHE A 95 -3.50 0.74 -15.36
N TRP A 96 -4.01 0.79 -14.14
CA TRP A 96 -4.29 2.02 -13.42
C TRP A 96 -3.81 1.86 -11.99
N LYS A 97 -3.56 2.97 -11.30
CA LYS A 97 -3.47 2.93 -9.85
C LYS A 97 -4.81 2.43 -9.29
N ALA A 98 -4.79 1.60 -8.25
CA ALA A 98 -6.00 0.98 -7.71
C ALA A 98 -7.04 2.00 -7.24
N GLU A 99 -6.58 3.13 -6.71
CA GLU A 99 -7.39 4.25 -6.26
C GLU A 99 -7.99 5.11 -7.39
N GLU A 100 -7.57 4.91 -8.65
CA GLU A 100 -8.03 5.74 -9.77
C GLU A 100 -9.55 5.52 -9.97
N PRO A 101 -10.39 6.57 -9.85
CA PRO A 101 -11.83 6.45 -10.05
C PRO A 101 -12.19 6.06 -11.48
N PHE A 102 -13.23 5.22 -11.64
CA PHE A 102 -13.67 4.77 -12.95
C PHE A 102 -13.93 5.91 -13.98
N PRO A 103 -14.62 7.02 -13.62
CA PRO A 103 -14.84 8.13 -14.56
C PRO A 103 -13.56 8.79 -15.08
N LYS A 104 -12.45 8.68 -14.35
CA LYS A 104 -11.16 9.21 -14.82
C LYS A 104 -10.45 8.31 -15.81
N LYS A 105 -10.87 7.04 -15.91
CA LYS A 105 -10.32 6.05 -16.85
C LYS A 105 -10.90 6.20 -18.25
N SER A 106 -12.07 6.86 -18.39
CA SER A 106 -12.80 7.05 -19.66
C SER A 106 -12.94 5.77 -20.48
N LEU A 107 -13.30 4.67 -19.80
CA LEU A 107 -13.55 3.38 -20.40
C LEU A 107 -15.04 3.17 -20.70
N PRO A 108 -15.40 2.26 -21.62
CA PRO A 108 -16.80 1.95 -21.85
C PRO A 108 -17.45 1.44 -20.56
N PRO A 109 -18.71 1.81 -20.24
CA PRO A 109 -19.36 1.43 -18.98
C PRO A 109 -19.40 -0.08 -18.68
N ILE A 110 -19.35 -0.94 -19.71
CA ILE A 110 -19.31 -2.40 -19.52
C ILE A 110 -18.10 -2.85 -18.68
N PHE A 111 -17.00 -2.08 -18.67
CA PHE A 111 -15.82 -2.40 -17.87
C PHE A 111 -16.08 -2.40 -16.36
N GLU A 112 -17.09 -1.69 -15.87
CA GLU A 112 -17.49 -1.77 -14.46
C GLU A 112 -18.04 -3.14 -14.07
N THR A 113 -18.47 -3.95 -15.05
CA THR A 113 -18.97 -5.31 -14.82
C THR A 113 -17.87 -6.37 -14.84
N PHE A 114 -16.67 -6.02 -15.30
CA PHE A 114 -15.55 -6.94 -15.33
C PHE A 114 -14.91 -7.10 -13.96
N LYS A 115 -14.32 -8.28 -13.72
CA LYS A 115 -13.48 -8.52 -12.55
C LYS A 115 -12.28 -7.58 -12.61
N THR A 116 -11.74 -7.21 -11.46
CA THR A 116 -10.46 -6.50 -11.36
C THR A 116 -9.44 -7.38 -10.68
N LYS A 117 -8.20 -7.30 -11.15
CA LYS A 117 -7.05 -7.93 -10.49
C LYS A 117 -6.11 -6.85 -10.03
N HIS A 118 -5.67 -6.96 -8.78
CA HIS A 118 -4.73 -6.03 -8.16
C HIS A 118 -3.35 -6.67 -8.13
N PHE A 119 -2.32 -5.83 -8.28
CA PHE A 119 -0.96 -6.32 -8.35
C PHE A 119 0.06 -5.29 -7.88
N LEU A 120 1.25 -5.80 -7.55
CA LEU A 120 2.45 -5.01 -7.27
C LEU A 120 3.56 -5.42 -8.24
N PHE A 121 4.42 -4.47 -8.58
CA PHE A 121 5.71 -4.80 -9.17
C PHE A 121 6.65 -5.33 -8.08
N VAL A 122 7.36 -6.41 -8.38
CA VAL A 122 8.29 -7.07 -7.46
C VAL A 122 9.60 -7.41 -8.16
N GLY A 123 10.62 -7.75 -7.37
CA GLY A 123 11.94 -8.12 -7.89
C GLY A 123 12.69 -6.94 -8.53
N ASP A 124 13.58 -7.27 -9.47
CA ASP A 124 14.35 -6.28 -10.23
C ASP A 124 13.55 -5.76 -11.43
N THR A 125 12.93 -4.60 -11.25
CA THR A 125 12.09 -3.94 -12.26
C THR A 125 12.87 -3.04 -13.21
N SER A 126 14.21 -3.00 -13.13
CA SER A 126 15.05 -2.13 -13.99
C SER A 126 14.91 -2.41 -15.49
N LYS A 127 14.44 -3.61 -15.85
CA LYS A 127 14.18 -4.04 -17.24
C LYS A 127 12.83 -3.57 -17.77
N ILE A 128 11.95 -3.06 -16.90
CA ILE A 128 10.61 -2.60 -17.25
C ILE A 128 10.66 -1.09 -17.47
N SER A 129 10.26 -0.66 -18.66
CA SER A 129 9.96 0.73 -18.94
C SER A 129 8.47 1.00 -18.72
N LEU A 130 8.16 1.80 -17.70
CA LEU A 130 6.79 2.23 -17.41
C LEU A 130 6.41 3.41 -18.32
N GLN A 131 5.41 3.20 -19.16
CA GLN A 131 4.83 4.22 -20.02
C GLN A 131 3.58 4.78 -19.37
N ILE A 132 3.46 6.10 -19.31
CA ILE A 132 2.33 6.81 -18.69
C ILE A 132 1.69 7.71 -19.74
N GLY A 133 0.44 7.44 -20.05
CA GLY A 133 -0.43 8.30 -20.85
C GLY A 133 -1.56 8.87 -20.02
N GLN A 134 -2.22 9.90 -20.54
CA GLN A 134 -3.42 10.46 -19.93
C GLN A 134 -4.66 9.99 -20.68
N ALA A 135 -5.68 9.53 -19.95
CA ALA A 135 -6.98 9.21 -20.53
C ALA A 135 -7.65 10.48 -21.06
N ILE A 136 -8.05 10.48 -22.33
CA ILE A 136 -8.84 11.59 -22.90
C ILE A 136 -10.31 11.47 -22.48
N PRO A 137 -11.06 12.57 -22.37
CA PRO A 137 -12.50 12.53 -22.11
C PRO A 137 -13.22 11.70 -23.19
N TRP A 138 -14.01 10.70 -22.77
CA TRP A 138 -14.73 9.80 -23.67
C TRP A 138 -15.86 9.08 -22.93
N PHE A 139 -16.81 8.47 -23.66
CA PHE A 139 -17.99 7.79 -23.11
C PHE A 139 -18.81 8.61 -22.09
N GLY A 140 -18.83 9.95 -22.24
CA GLY A 140 -19.50 10.85 -21.30
C GLY A 140 -18.75 11.05 -19.98
N MET A 141 -17.51 10.59 -19.87
CA MET A 141 -16.67 10.66 -18.68
C MET A 141 -15.54 11.69 -18.84
N PRO A 142 -15.12 12.34 -17.74
CA PRO A 142 -14.14 13.42 -17.78
C PRO A 142 -12.71 12.97 -18.14
N GLY A 143 -12.36 11.70 -17.91
CA GLY A 143 -11.00 11.20 -18.17
C GLY A 143 -9.97 11.82 -17.23
N LEU A 144 -8.78 12.10 -17.78
CA LEU A 144 -7.62 12.69 -17.10
C LEU A 144 -6.86 11.76 -16.15
N GLY A 145 -7.32 10.52 -15.96
CA GLY A 145 -6.60 9.50 -15.20
C GLY A 145 -5.31 9.06 -15.88
N GLN A 146 -4.36 8.59 -15.08
CA GLN A 146 -3.08 8.10 -15.58
C GLN A 146 -3.22 6.65 -16.06
N LYS A 147 -3.18 6.45 -17.38
CA LYS A 147 -3.18 5.13 -18.01
C LYS A 147 -1.74 4.64 -18.15
N HIS A 148 -1.46 3.49 -17.58
CA HIS A 148 -0.11 2.92 -17.56
C HIS A 148 -0.01 1.74 -18.53
N SER A 149 1.17 1.50 -19.07
CA SER A 149 1.55 0.26 -19.76
C SER A 149 3.03 -0.03 -19.54
N CYS A 150 3.44 -1.28 -19.73
CA CYS A 150 4.82 -1.70 -19.61
C CYS A 150 5.43 -2.03 -20.97
N GLU A 151 6.70 -1.67 -21.13
CA GLU A 151 7.55 -2.13 -22.21
C GLU A 151 8.79 -2.83 -21.63
N MET A 152 9.25 -3.88 -22.31
CA MET A 152 10.48 -4.58 -22.00
C MET A 152 11.20 -4.86 -23.33
N ASN A 153 12.48 -4.50 -23.41
CA ASN A 153 13.28 -4.59 -24.66
C ASN A 153 12.61 -3.88 -25.88
N GLY A 154 11.94 -2.75 -25.64
CA GLY A 154 11.26 -1.97 -26.68
C GLY A 154 9.95 -2.58 -27.20
N GLN A 155 9.45 -3.64 -26.56
CA GLN A 155 8.16 -4.26 -26.90
C GLN A 155 7.18 -4.14 -25.73
N LYS A 156 5.90 -3.91 -26.03
CA LYS A 156 4.84 -3.92 -25.03
C LYS A 156 4.71 -5.32 -24.43
N ILE A 157 4.57 -5.37 -23.11
CA ILE A 157 4.37 -6.61 -22.36
C ILE A 157 3.12 -6.48 -21.49
N THR A 158 2.35 -7.56 -21.41
CA THR A 158 1.11 -7.60 -20.61
C THR A 158 1.41 -7.85 -19.14
N ILE A 159 0.47 -7.48 -18.26
CA ILE A 159 0.60 -7.76 -16.82
C ILE A 159 0.66 -9.27 -16.52
N PRO A 160 -0.15 -10.14 -17.17
CA PRO A 160 -0.02 -11.59 -16.99
C PRO A 160 1.34 -12.15 -17.43
N GLU A 161 1.94 -11.62 -18.49
CA GLU A 161 3.29 -12.04 -18.90
C GLU A 161 4.35 -11.61 -17.89
N LEU A 162 4.24 -10.39 -17.35
CA LEU A 162 5.12 -9.92 -16.26
C LEU A 162 4.98 -10.77 -14.99
N ASN A 163 3.78 -11.25 -14.69
CA ASN A 163 3.54 -12.16 -13.58
C ASN A 163 4.20 -13.53 -13.82
N LYS A 164 4.09 -14.09 -15.03
CA LYS A 164 4.74 -15.37 -15.39
C LYS A 164 6.26 -15.35 -15.23
N ILE A 165 6.90 -14.19 -15.42
CA ILE A 165 8.35 -14.03 -15.26
C ILE A 165 8.75 -13.52 -13.87
N GLY A 166 7.81 -13.44 -12.92
CA GLY A 166 8.07 -13.11 -11.52
C GLY A 166 8.37 -11.63 -11.25
N LEU A 167 7.99 -10.72 -12.16
CA LEU A 167 8.16 -9.27 -11.97
C LEU A 167 6.88 -8.57 -11.49
N VAL A 168 5.77 -9.30 -11.47
CA VAL A 168 4.49 -8.85 -10.93
C VAL A 168 3.93 -9.93 -10.01
N GLU A 169 3.48 -9.55 -8.82
CA GLU A 169 2.69 -10.41 -7.94
C GLU A 169 1.23 -9.94 -7.94
N TYR A 170 0.32 -10.86 -8.22
CA TYR A 170 -1.11 -10.62 -7.99
C TYR A 170 -1.43 -10.74 -6.51
N ILE A 171 -2.30 -9.87 -6.05
CA ILE A 171 -2.61 -9.75 -4.63
C ILE A 171 -4.08 -9.41 -4.38
N GLU A 172 -4.56 -9.76 -3.19
CA GLU A 172 -5.90 -9.43 -2.72
C GLU A 172 -5.87 -8.92 -1.27
N PRO A 173 -6.60 -7.85 -0.94
CA PRO A 173 -6.71 -7.39 0.43
C PRO A 173 -7.53 -8.38 1.26
N VAL A 174 -7.07 -8.64 2.49
CA VAL A 174 -7.74 -9.51 3.45
C VAL A 174 -8.08 -8.71 4.71
N GLU A 175 -9.31 -8.86 5.17
CA GLU A 175 -9.74 -8.30 6.44
C GLU A 175 -9.35 -9.24 7.60
N LEU A 176 -8.78 -8.67 8.65
CA LEU A 176 -8.46 -9.40 9.87
C LEU A 176 -9.76 -9.67 10.64
N LYS A 177 -9.92 -10.91 11.05
CA LYS A 177 -11.06 -11.43 11.81
C LYS A 177 -10.53 -12.32 12.92
N ASP A 178 -11.36 -12.59 13.92
CA ASP A 178 -10.96 -13.42 15.06
C ASP A 178 -10.67 -14.89 14.64
N ASP A 179 -11.23 -15.34 13.52
CA ASP A 179 -11.06 -16.69 12.98
C ASP A 179 -9.86 -16.85 12.02
N ASN A 180 -9.12 -15.79 11.70
CA ASN A 180 -7.99 -15.82 10.76
C ASN A 180 -6.72 -15.14 11.29
N LEU A 181 -6.55 -15.07 12.62
CA LEU A 181 -5.41 -14.39 13.25
C LEU A 181 -4.04 -15.01 12.91
N ASP A 182 -4.03 -16.27 12.47
CA ASP A 182 -2.85 -17.01 12.05
C ASP A 182 -2.16 -16.41 10.82
N ILE A 183 -2.90 -15.69 9.96
CA ILE A 183 -2.34 -15.00 8.78
C ILE A 183 -1.24 -13.99 9.17
N LEU A 184 -1.27 -13.46 10.39
CA LEU A 184 -0.28 -12.52 10.91
C LEU A 184 1.09 -13.18 11.21
N SER A 185 1.21 -14.49 11.03
CA SER A 185 2.47 -15.23 11.13
C SER A 185 2.91 -15.90 9.83
N ASP A 186 2.07 -15.88 8.80
CA ASP A 186 2.36 -16.47 7.49
C ASP A 186 3.05 -15.47 6.56
N LYS A 187 4.39 -15.45 6.62
CA LYS A 187 5.22 -14.49 5.86
C LYS A 187 5.33 -14.80 4.38
N ASP A 188 5.04 -16.04 4.00
CA ASP A 188 5.21 -16.49 2.62
C ASP A 188 4.04 -16.01 1.77
N ASN A 189 2.83 -16.07 2.35
CA ASN A 189 1.58 -15.74 1.65
C ASN A 189 1.02 -14.36 1.99
N TYR A 190 1.39 -13.77 3.14
CA TYR A 190 0.81 -12.51 3.61
C TYR A 190 1.85 -11.45 3.95
N PHE A 191 1.46 -10.19 3.79
CA PHE A 191 2.26 -9.02 4.17
C PHE A 191 1.36 -7.81 4.48
N PHE A 192 1.92 -6.81 5.15
CA PHE A 192 1.30 -5.50 5.29
C PHE A 192 1.73 -4.60 4.13
N LEU A 193 0.76 -4.07 3.38
CA LEU A 193 0.99 -3.01 2.39
C LEU A 193 0.69 -1.65 3.00
N ILE A 194 1.64 -0.72 2.85
CA ILE A 194 1.51 0.66 3.34
C ILE A 194 0.79 1.52 2.31
N ASP A 195 -0.24 2.24 2.74
CA ASP A 195 -0.80 3.38 2.01
C ASP A 195 -0.08 4.66 2.44
N GLU A 196 0.99 4.98 1.72
CA GLU A 196 1.85 6.16 1.95
C GLU A 196 1.08 7.50 1.87
N ARG A 197 -0.15 7.53 1.34
CA ARG A 197 -0.96 8.75 1.30
C ARG A 197 -1.62 9.05 2.63
N ILE A 198 -1.77 8.04 3.48
CA ILE A 198 -2.46 8.12 4.78
C ILE A 198 -1.43 8.03 5.91
N THR A 199 -0.57 7.02 5.88
CA THR A 199 0.44 6.79 6.94
C THR A 199 1.82 6.51 6.37
N PRO A 200 2.56 7.55 5.92
CA PRO A 200 3.94 7.39 5.49
C PRO A 200 4.80 6.66 6.53
N PHE A 201 5.68 5.77 6.08
CA PHE A 201 6.56 5.02 6.98
C PHE A 201 8.00 5.57 6.94
N GLN A 202 8.43 6.20 8.04
CA GLN A 202 9.73 6.87 8.12
C GLN A 202 10.42 6.57 9.44
N ASN A 203 11.72 6.31 9.39
CA ASN A 203 12.55 6.04 10.57
C ASN A 203 11.97 4.95 11.50
N GLY A 204 11.32 3.94 10.91
CA GLY A 204 10.70 2.83 11.65
C GLY A 204 9.34 3.14 12.28
N ASN A 205 8.69 4.25 11.93
CA ASN A 205 7.39 4.65 12.47
C ASN A 205 6.39 4.96 11.36
N PHE A 206 5.13 4.60 11.57
CA PHE A 206 4.01 5.12 10.79
C PHE A 206 3.70 6.54 11.26
N LEU A 207 3.56 7.47 10.33
CA LEU A 207 3.29 8.87 10.64
C LEU A 207 1.86 9.24 10.24
N LEU A 208 1.10 9.79 11.18
CA LEU A 208 -0.18 10.44 10.90
C LEU A 208 0.00 11.93 11.11
N ASN A 209 -0.06 12.72 10.04
CA ASN A 209 0.25 14.16 10.08
C ASN A 209 1.61 14.46 10.74
N GLY A 210 2.63 13.63 10.46
CA GLY A 210 3.96 13.77 11.03
C GLY A 210 4.11 13.22 12.46
N ILE A 211 3.03 12.77 13.10
CA ILE A 211 3.06 12.21 14.45
C ILE A 211 3.14 10.68 14.39
N PRO A 212 4.11 10.04 15.07
CA PRO A 212 4.19 8.59 15.15
C PRO A 212 2.93 7.94 15.71
N ILE A 213 2.41 6.94 15.02
CA ILE A 213 1.28 6.12 15.47
C ILE A 213 1.68 4.62 15.49
N PRO A 214 1.05 3.81 16.35
CA PRO A 214 1.30 2.38 16.37
C PRO A 214 0.66 1.66 15.16
N ILE A 215 1.15 0.45 14.88
CA ILE A 215 0.76 -0.34 13.69
C ILE A 215 -0.72 -0.74 13.69
N ASP A 216 -1.31 -1.02 14.86
CA ASP A 216 -2.73 -1.35 15.00
C ASP A 216 -3.62 -0.13 14.66
N VAL A 217 -3.18 1.07 15.05
CA VAL A 217 -3.84 2.33 14.68
C VAL A 217 -3.71 2.59 13.19
N ALA A 218 -2.51 2.41 12.61
CA ALA A 218 -2.31 2.53 11.16
C ALA A 218 -3.23 1.59 10.38
N TYR A 219 -3.41 0.34 10.85
CA TYR A 219 -4.35 -0.61 10.25
C TYR A 219 -5.81 -0.15 10.43
N SER A 220 -6.17 0.33 11.63
CA SER A 220 -7.54 0.75 11.97
C SER A 220 -8.05 1.91 11.11
N ILE A 221 -7.16 2.82 10.70
CA ILE A 221 -7.50 4.01 9.90
C ILE A 221 -7.32 3.81 8.40
N GLY A 222 -6.92 2.61 7.95
CA GLY A 222 -6.69 2.33 6.53
C GLY A 222 -5.31 2.71 6.01
N GLY A 223 -4.38 3.11 6.87
CA GLY A 223 -3.02 3.45 6.47
C GLY A 223 -2.15 2.24 6.12
N ILE A 224 -2.50 1.06 6.61
CA ILE A 224 -1.95 -0.22 6.14
C ILE A 224 -3.06 -1.24 5.88
N HIS A 225 -2.74 -2.22 5.04
CA HIS A 225 -3.64 -3.29 4.62
C HIS A 225 -2.94 -4.64 4.76
N ILE A 226 -3.65 -5.67 5.22
CA ILE A 226 -3.14 -7.04 5.12
C ILE A 226 -3.45 -7.53 3.71
N ILE A 227 -2.43 -8.01 3.04
CA ILE A 227 -2.48 -8.46 1.67
C ILE A 227 -2.14 -9.94 1.60
N LYS A 228 -2.92 -10.69 0.82
CA LYS A 228 -2.64 -12.08 0.45
C LYS A 228 -2.09 -12.11 -0.97
N LYS A 229 -1.00 -12.85 -1.17
CA LYS A 229 -0.50 -13.21 -2.50
C LYS A 229 -1.42 -14.23 -3.16
N ILE A 230 -1.72 -14.04 -4.44
CA ILE A 230 -2.55 -14.94 -5.21
C ILE A 230 -1.82 -15.39 -6.47
N GLU A 231 -1.96 -16.67 -6.80
CA GLU A 231 -1.54 -17.19 -8.10
C GLU A 231 -2.65 -16.93 -9.13
N LEU A 232 -2.26 -16.63 -10.35
CA LEU A 232 -3.22 -16.53 -11.43
C LEU A 232 -3.66 -17.95 -11.81
N GLU A 233 -4.96 -18.24 -11.77
CA GLU A 233 -5.49 -19.48 -12.32
C GLU A 233 -5.08 -19.56 -13.79
N GLU A 234 -4.24 -20.54 -14.14
CA GLU A 234 -3.89 -20.78 -15.53
C GLU A 234 -5.18 -21.15 -16.27
N SER A 235 -5.63 -20.26 -17.15
CA SER A 235 -6.59 -20.63 -18.17
C SER A 235 -5.93 -21.72 -19.01
N LYS A 236 -6.27 -22.98 -18.71
CA LYS A 236 -5.90 -24.11 -19.56
C LYS A 236 -6.41 -23.80 -20.95
N SER A 237 -5.52 -23.38 -21.85
CA SER A 237 -5.76 -23.43 -23.28
C SER A 237 -6.01 -24.89 -23.60
N LYS A 238 -7.28 -25.27 -23.75
CA LYS A 238 -7.68 -26.45 -24.50
C LYS A 238 -7.81 -26.05 -25.96
#